data_AF-A0A445FFI9-F1
#
_entry.id   AF-A0A445FFI9-F1
#
_cell.length_a   1.000
_cell.length_b   1.000
_cell.length_c   1.000
_cell.angle_alpha   90.00
_cell.angle_beta   90.00
_cell.angle_gamma   90.00
#
_symmetry.space_group_name_H-M   'P 1'
#
loop_
_entity.id
_entity.type
_entity.pdbx_description
1 polymer ?
#
loop_
_entity_poly.entity_id
_entity_poly.type
_entity_poly.pdbx_seq_one_letter_code
_entity_poly.pdbx_strand_id
1 'polypeptide(L)'
;MQTSMSLPIKICLLYLTCLTVSCFAEQTSTLIVDAKGSVRKIPDTFFGAFFEEINHAGAGGLWAELVRNRGFEAGGPKPSYLSWNWQIQVNS
;
A
#
# COMPACT_ATOMS: atom_id res chain seq x y z
N MET A 1 54.30 6.32 -0.37
CA MET A 1 53.54 7.46 0.19
C MET A 1 52.61 6.91 1.27
N GLN A 2 52.94 7.09 2.55
CA GLN A 2 52.09 6.66 3.66
C GLN A 2 51.24 7.84 4.08
N THR A 3 49.97 7.86 3.68
CA THR A 3 49.03 8.93 4.03
C THR A 3 48.71 8.83 5.53
N SER A 4 49.41 9.63 6.34
CA SER A 4 49.17 9.72 7.78
C SER A 4 47.83 10.43 8.03
N MET A 5 46.77 9.65 8.26
CA MET A 5 45.45 10.18 8.61
C MET A 5 45.46 10.73 10.04
N SER A 6 44.86 11.91 10.26
CA SER A 6 44.83 12.59 11.56
C SER A 6 43.98 11.82 12.60
N LEU A 7 44.37 11.93 13.88
CA LEU A 7 43.72 11.25 15.01
C LEU A 7 42.18 11.43 15.09
N PRO A 8 41.58 12.63 14.87
CA PRO A 8 40.13 12.79 14.96
C PRO A 8 39.37 12.03 13.87
N ILE A 9 39.96 11.87 12.68
CA ILE A 9 39.32 11.14 11.58
C ILE A 9 39.21 9.66 11.93
N LYS A 10 40.24 9.09 12.57
CA LYS A 10 40.23 7.69 13.03
C LYS A 10 39.17 7.45 14.11
N ILE A 11 39.01 8.40 15.03
CA ILE A 11 37.97 8.33 16.09
C ILE A 11 36.57 8.41 15.45
N CYS A 12 36.38 9.32 14.50
CA CYS A 12 35.10 9.45 13.78
C CYS A 12 34.74 8.17 13.01
N LEU A 13 35.71 7.58 12.31
CA LEU A 13 35.52 6.32 11.61
C LEU A 13 35.22 5.16 12.57
N LEU A 14 35.90 5.08 13.72
CA LEU A 14 35.63 4.07 14.74
C LEU A 14 34.22 4.21 15.34
N TYR A 15 33.76 5.44 15.53
CA TYR A 15 32.42 5.70 16.04
C TYR A 15 31.35 5.33 15.01
N LEU A 16 31.57 5.66 13.73
CA LEU A 16 30.68 5.28 12.63
C LEU A 16 30.57 3.76 12.49
N THR A 17 31.69 3.02 12.56
CA THR A 17 31.67 1.56 12.45
C THR A 17 31.03 0.88 13.66
N CYS A 18 31.16 1.45 14.86
CA CYS A 18 30.49 0.94 16.05
C CYS A 18 28.96 1.13 15.97
N LEU A 19 28.52 2.28 15.47
CA LEU A 19 27.10 2.59 15.29
C LEU A 19 26.43 1.69 14.25
N THR A 20 27.11 1.37 13.15
CA THR A 20 26.56 0.46 12.13
C THR A 20 26.41 -0.96 12.64
N VAL A 21 27.37 -1.49 13.40
CA VAL A 21 27.29 -2.85 13.97
C VAL A 21 26.13 -3.00 14.95
N SER A 22 25.84 -1.97 15.76
CA SER A 22 24.74 -2.01 16.74
C SER A 22 23.35 -2.00 16.09
N CYS A 23 23.23 -1.54 14.83
CA CYS A 23 21.96 -1.47 14.11
C CYS A 23 21.53 -2.82 13.51
N PHE A 24 22.48 -3.74 13.28
CA PHE A 24 22.24 -5.08 12.73
C PHE A 24 22.19 -6.17 13.82
N ALA A 25 21.63 -5.86 14.99
CA ALA A 25 21.41 -6.87 16.01
C ALA A 25 20.34 -7.87 15.53
N GLU A 26 20.76 -9.09 15.24
CA GLU A 26 19.86 -10.17 14.84
C GLU A 26 18.98 -10.58 16.03
N GLN A 27 17.67 -10.40 15.91
CA GLN A 27 16.70 -10.83 16.93
C GLN A 27 16.20 -12.24 16.60
N THR A 28 16.62 -13.22 17.39
CA THR A 28 16.12 -14.59 17.26
C THR A 28 14.78 -14.73 18.00
N SER A 29 13.72 -15.14 17.30
CA SER A 29 12.44 -15.52 17.90
C SER A 29 12.14 -16.99 17.63
N THR A 30 11.51 -17.66 18.59
CA THR A 30 11.13 -19.08 18.47
C THR A 30 9.62 -19.20 18.36
N LEU A 31 9.13 -19.79 17.27
CA LEU A 31 7.72 -20.14 17.06
C LEU A 31 7.55 -21.65 17.23
N ILE A 32 6.82 -22.07 18.26
CA ILE A 32 6.49 -23.48 18.49
C ILE A 32 5.07 -23.72 18.00
N VAL A 33 4.89 -24.63 17.04
CA VAL A 33 3.58 -25.00 16.47
C VAL A 33 3.16 -26.35 17.03
N ASP A 34 2.02 -26.39 17.73
CA ASP A 34 1.39 -27.65 18.16
C ASP A 34 0.21 -28.00 17.23
N ALA A 35 0.35 -29.11 16.51
CA ALA A 35 -0.65 -29.62 15.56
C ALA A 35 -1.45 -30.83 16.11
N LYS A 36 -1.26 -31.20 17.39
CA LYS A 36 -1.88 -32.43 17.97
C LYS A 36 -3.26 -32.20 18.58
N GLY A 37 -3.64 -30.95 18.82
CA GLY A 37 -4.96 -30.59 19.37
C GLY A 37 -6.09 -30.62 18.33
N SER A 38 -7.34 -30.73 18.78
CA SER A 38 -8.53 -30.49 17.95
C SER A 38 -8.58 -29.01 17.55
N VAL A 39 -8.08 -28.69 16.34
CA VAL A 39 -8.11 -27.33 15.79
C VAL A 39 -9.48 -27.05 15.17
N ARG A 40 -10.06 -25.88 15.48
CA ARG A 40 -11.26 -25.40 14.79
C ARG A 40 -10.92 -25.12 13.32
N LYS A 41 -11.70 -25.70 12.40
CA LYS A 41 -11.56 -25.41 10.97
C LYS A 41 -11.77 -23.90 10.74
N ILE A 42 -10.84 -23.26 10.03
CA ILE A 42 -11.01 -21.89 9.55
C ILE A 42 -12.20 -21.90 8.56
N PRO A 43 -13.20 -21.04 8.73
CA PRO A 43 -14.35 -21.02 7.83
C PRO A 43 -13.92 -20.57 6.43
N ASP A 44 -14.57 -21.09 5.39
CA ASP A 44 -14.25 -20.75 3.99
C ASP A 44 -14.55 -19.26 3.68
N THR A 45 -15.31 -18.59 4.54
CA THR A 45 -15.64 -17.15 4.46
C THR A 45 -14.73 -16.26 5.30
N PHE A 46 -13.60 -16.77 5.79
CA PHE A 46 -12.69 -16.00 6.65
C PHE A 46 -12.06 -14.80 5.92
N PHE A 47 -11.89 -14.91 4.60
CA PHE A 47 -11.46 -13.81 3.74
C PHE A 47 -12.56 -13.51 2.71
N GLY A 48 -12.80 -12.22 2.47
CA GLY A 48 -13.78 -11.76 1.49
C GLY A 48 -13.43 -10.36 0.99
N ALA A 49 -14.08 -9.94 -0.09
CA ALA A 49 -13.99 -8.58 -0.62
C ALA A 49 -15.24 -7.80 -0.23
N PHE A 50 -15.06 -6.53 0.13
CA PHE A 50 -16.15 -5.58 0.36
C PHE A 50 -16.19 -4.59 -0.80
N PHE A 51 -17.39 -4.17 -1.21
CA PHE A 51 -17.58 -3.25 -2.32
C PHE A 51 -18.62 -2.17 -1.98
N GLU A 52 -18.25 -0.92 -2.27
CA GLU A 52 -19.12 0.26 -2.24
C GLU A 52 -18.77 1.12 -3.47
N GLU A 53 -19.76 1.85 -3.99
CA GLU A 53 -19.51 2.89 -5.00
C GLU A 53 -18.86 4.12 -4.34
N ILE A 54 -17.56 4.03 -4.08
CA ILE A 54 -16.72 5.12 -3.58
C ILE A 54 -15.51 5.28 -4.51
N ASN A 55 -15.08 6.52 -4.76
CA ASN A 55 -13.90 6.82 -5.59
C ASN A 55 -13.89 6.15 -6.97
N HIS A 56 -15.04 5.99 -7.63
CA HIS A 56 -15.18 5.30 -8.92
C HIS A 56 -14.78 3.81 -8.90
N ALA A 57 -14.87 3.14 -7.74
CA ALA A 57 -14.53 1.73 -7.62
C ALA A 57 -15.43 0.81 -8.47
N GLY A 58 -16.70 1.18 -8.69
CA GLY A 58 -17.57 0.50 -9.64
C GLY A 58 -17.50 1.16 -11.01
N ALA A 59 -18.23 2.27 -11.19
CA ALA A 59 -18.29 2.97 -12.47
C ALA A 59 -17.00 3.78 -12.72
N GLY A 60 -16.15 3.27 -13.62
CA GLY A 60 -14.78 3.76 -13.85
C GLY A 60 -13.69 2.87 -13.26
N GLY A 61 -14.07 1.83 -12.52
CA GLY A 61 -13.20 0.82 -11.93
C GLY A 61 -13.61 -0.58 -12.37
N LEU A 62 -14.30 -1.32 -11.49
CA LEU A 62 -14.72 -2.70 -11.72
C LEU A 62 -15.65 -2.86 -12.93
N TRP A 63 -16.52 -1.87 -13.15
CA TRP A 63 -17.39 -1.83 -14.32
C TRP A 63 -16.65 -1.16 -15.48
N ALA A 64 -16.34 -1.96 -16.51
CA ALA A 64 -15.47 -1.58 -17.63
C ALA A 64 -16.06 -0.53 -18.60
N GLU A 65 -17.16 0.12 -18.24
CA GLU A 65 -17.72 1.19 -19.06
C GLU A 65 -16.87 2.45 -18.99
N LEU A 66 -16.46 2.91 -20.17
CA LEU A 66 -15.58 4.06 -20.34
C LEU A 66 -16.34 5.39 -20.49
N VAL A 67 -17.65 5.30 -20.76
CA VAL A 67 -18.53 6.46 -20.93
C VAL A 67 -19.14 6.81 -19.58
N ARG A 68 -18.81 8.00 -19.06
CA ARG A 68 -19.45 8.52 -17.86
C ARG A 68 -20.83 9.10 -18.20
N ASN A 69 -21.77 8.92 -17.28
CA ASN A 69 -23.12 9.50 -17.34
C ASN A 69 -23.93 9.09 -18.59
N ARG A 70 -23.83 7.84 -19.06
CA ARG A 70 -24.61 7.38 -20.25
C ARG A 70 -26.12 7.59 -20.10
N GLY A 71 -26.62 7.52 -18.87
CA GLY A 71 -28.04 7.58 -18.54
C GLY A 71 -28.55 8.97 -18.18
N PHE A 72 -27.68 10.00 -18.20
CA PHE A 72 -28.03 11.36 -17.75
C PHE A 72 -28.50 11.46 -16.28
N GLU A 73 -28.16 10.46 -15.46
CA GLU A 73 -28.57 10.38 -14.05
C GLU A 73 -27.66 11.22 -13.13
N ALA A 74 -26.46 11.55 -13.58
CA ALA A 74 -25.53 12.38 -12.83
C ALA A 74 -25.80 13.86 -13.12
N GLY A 75 -26.85 14.39 -12.48
CA GLY A 75 -27.29 15.78 -12.52
C GLY A 75 -28.51 16.02 -11.62
N GLY A 76 -28.67 17.24 -11.13
CA GLY A 76 -29.91 17.66 -10.46
C GLY A 76 -31.03 18.00 -11.45
N PRO A 77 -32.25 18.33 -10.99
CA PRO A 77 -33.42 18.60 -11.84
C PRO A 77 -33.29 19.81 -12.81
N LYS A 78 -32.17 20.53 -12.77
CA LYS A 78 -31.83 21.58 -13.73
C LYS A 78 -30.52 21.20 -14.44
N PRO A 79 -30.51 21.10 -15.79
CA PRO A 79 -29.28 20.85 -16.51
C PRO A 79 -28.35 22.07 -16.36
N SER A 80 -27.18 21.88 -15.75
CA SER A 80 -26.14 22.89 -15.71
C SER A 80 -25.20 22.70 -16.91
N TYR A 81 -25.01 23.74 -17.72
CA TYR A 81 -24.08 23.74 -18.86
C TYR A 81 -22.61 23.56 -18.45
N LEU A 82 -22.30 23.75 -17.16
CA LEU A 82 -20.97 23.55 -16.57
C LEU A 82 -20.87 22.24 -15.78
N SER A 83 -21.79 21.30 -16.00
CA SER A 83 -21.67 19.95 -15.46
C SER A 83 -20.48 19.26 -16.13
N TRP A 84 -19.38 19.08 -15.38
CA TRP A 84 -18.12 18.45 -15.78
C TRP A 84 -18.24 16.94 -16.09
N ASN A 85 -19.32 16.52 -16.75
CA ASN A 85 -19.74 15.12 -16.81
C ASN A 85 -19.76 14.50 -18.21
N TRP A 86 -19.31 15.24 -19.23
CA TRP A 86 -19.23 14.76 -20.61
C TRP A 86 -17.78 14.53 -21.04
N GLN A 87 -17.15 13.50 -20.49
CA GLN A 87 -15.81 13.06 -20.87
C GLN A 87 -15.77 11.53 -20.93
N ILE A 88 -15.18 10.99 -21.99
CA ILE A 88 -14.72 9.60 -22.05
C ILE A 88 -13.52 9.51 -21.10
N GLN A 89 -13.54 8.58 -20.14
CA GLN A 89 -12.36 8.30 -19.34
C GLN A 89 -11.57 7.19 -20.05
N VAL A 90 -10.42 7.55 -20.58
CA VAL A 90 -9.45 6.56 -21.06
C VAL A 90 -8.63 6.19 -19.82
N ASN A 91 -8.86 5.00 -19.26
CA ASN A 91 -8.04 4.49 -18.17
C ASN A 91 -6.59 4.38 -18.67
N SER A 92 -5.66 5.07 -18.01
CA SER A 92 -4.21 4.83 -18.10
C SER A 92 -3.79 3.85 -17.02
#